data_AF-A0AAN0SRK6-F1
#
_entry.id   AF-A0AAN0SRK6-F1
#
_cell.length_a   1.000
_cell.length_b   1.000
_cell.length_c   1.000
_cell.angle_alpha   90.00
_cell.angle_beta   90.00
_cell.angle_gamma   90.00
#
_symmetry.space_group_name_H-M   'P 1'
#
loop_
_entity.id
_entity.type
_entity.pdbx_description
1 polymer ?
#
loop_
_entity_poly.entity_id
_entity_poly.type
_entity_poly.pdbx_seq_one_letter_code
_entity_poly.pdbx_strand_id
1 'polypeptide(L)'
;MESEFQVKINGEGQTLKSIADLYLGLIEEDFNMTIDEMADYFSCSYDYVQKNIAPYIHHIYINYVANKALNEHGDTSKHIDLFTKRKLFSRIGFQQFVLEESVLFCDRERYYLNELSAAAKEKLEVIVKNQEKEITVSKGFEYIVLQQAKKLYTEAELKTRVTRKIAISEFPVKLYSLKELVEGIEDLNMKFRYKVRVYRYLESQGIPKIQIKSLIRYRREDFKKIADFSLPLVVNKEEILSSVEKFLEGKND
;
A
#
# COMPACT_ATOMS: atom_id res chain seq x y z
N MET A 1 -32.68 12.17 2.64
CA MET A 1 -31.60 12.45 3.61
C MET A 1 -30.48 13.09 2.81
N GLU A 2 -30.23 14.37 3.03
CA GLU A 2 -29.11 15.05 2.35
C GLU A 2 -27.81 14.41 2.84
N SER A 3 -26.90 14.09 1.92
CA SER A 3 -25.61 13.51 2.29
C SER A 3 -24.76 14.61 2.92
N GLU A 4 -24.22 14.36 4.12
CA GLU A 4 -23.25 15.24 4.79
C GLU A 4 -22.04 15.56 3.90
N PHE A 5 -21.70 14.63 3.01
CA PHE A 5 -20.58 14.73 2.09
C PHE A 5 -20.93 15.46 0.78
N GLN A 6 -22.18 15.89 0.56
CA GLN A 6 -22.54 16.64 -0.64
C GLN A 6 -22.26 18.13 -0.45
N VAL A 7 -21.37 18.68 -1.28
CA VAL A 7 -21.14 20.13 -1.34
C VAL A 7 -22.24 20.77 -2.20
N LYS A 8 -22.98 21.71 -1.60
CA LYS A 8 -24.04 22.47 -2.29
C LYS A 8 -23.43 23.65 -3.03
N ILE A 9 -23.78 23.78 -4.31
CA ILE A 9 -23.35 24.86 -5.18
C ILE A 9 -24.59 25.71 -5.48
N ASN A 10 -24.59 26.96 -5.02
CA ASN A 10 -25.71 27.88 -5.22
C ASN A 10 -25.59 28.59 -6.58
N GLY A 11 -26.31 28.09 -7.58
CA GLY A 11 -26.37 28.68 -8.93
C GLY A 11 -27.66 29.46 -9.23
N GLU A 12 -28.58 29.56 -8.26
CA GLU A 12 -29.87 30.23 -8.49
C GLU A 12 -29.68 31.72 -8.81
N GLY A 13 -30.28 32.17 -9.91
CA GLY A 13 -30.15 33.55 -10.40
C GLY A 13 -28.81 33.89 -11.06
N GLN A 14 -27.87 32.94 -11.16
CA GLN A 14 -26.58 33.17 -11.83
C GLN A 14 -26.65 32.93 -13.35
N THR A 15 -25.75 33.57 -14.09
CA THR A 15 -25.57 33.32 -15.53
C THR A 15 -24.89 31.97 -15.75
N LEU A 16 -25.08 31.37 -16.94
CA LEU A 16 -24.41 30.11 -17.29
C LEU A 16 -22.88 30.24 -17.21
N LYS A 17 -22.32 31.39 -17.63
CA LYS A 17 -20.89 31.66 -17.49
C LYS A 17 -20.42 31.63 -16.04
N SER A 18 -21.13 32.30 -15.13
CA SER A 18 -20.81 32.30 -13.69
C SER A 18 -20.86 30.89 -13.09
N ILE A 19 -21.86 30.10 -13.49
CA ILE A 19 -21.97 28.70 -13.06
C ILE A 19 -20.80 27.88 -13.58
N ALA A 20 -20.41 28.06 -14.85
CA ALA A 20 -19.26 27.37 -15.44
C ALA A 20 -17.96 27.71 -14.69
N ASP A 21 -17.68 29.01 -14.49
CA ASP A 21 -16.48 29.48 -13.79
C ASP A 21 -16.39 28.87 -12.37
N LEU A 22 -17.51 28.80 -11.65
CA LEU A 22 -17.58 28.20 -10.31
C LEU A 22 -17.26 26.70 -10.32
N TYR A 23 -17.86 25.94 -11.24
CA TYR A 23 -17.58 24.50 -11.35
C TYR A 23 -16.16 24.22 -11.82
N LEU A 24 -15.63 25.01 -12.77
CA LEU A 24 -14.25 24.88 -13.24
C LEU A 24 -13.27 25.11 -12.08
N GLY A 25 -13.48 26.14 -11.27
CA GLY A 25 -12.68 26.37 -10.06
C GLY A 25 -12.68 25.16 -9.12
N LEU A 26 -13.85 24.61 -8.81
CA LEU A 26 -13.96 23.43 -7.94
C LEU A 26 -13.28 22.18 -8.53
N ILE A 27 -13.42 21.95 -9.84
CA ILE A 27 -12.80 20.82 -10.55
C ILE A 27 -11.27 20.96 -10.58
N GLU A 28 -10.77 22.17 -10.82
CA GLU A 28 -9.34 22.46 -10.87
C GLU A 28 -8.68 22.35 -9.49
N GLU A 29 -9.39 22.76 -8.44
CA GLU A 29 -8.90 22.71 -7.07
C GLU A 29 -8.88 21.30 -6.49
N ASP A 30 -9.99 20.55 -6.55
CA ASP A 30 -10.10 19.29 -5.80
C ASP A 30 -11.15 18.29 -6.32
N PHE A 31 -12.26 18.75 -6.89
CA PHE A 31 -13.40 17.91 -7.29
C PHE A 31 -13.22 17.33 -8.69
N ASN A 32 -12.16 16.55 -8.90
CA ASN A 32 -11.83 15.91 -10.17
C ASN A 32 -11.59 14.40 -10.06
N MET A 33 -11.95 13.77 -8.94
CA MET A 33 -11.86 12.32 -8.76
C MET A 33 -13.15 11.64 -9.23
N THR A 34 -13.05 10.52 -9.94
CA THR A 34 -14.21 9.72 -10.39
C THR A 34 -14.32 8.38 -9.65
N ILE A 35 -15.48 7.73 -9.75
CA ILE A 35 -15.66 6.36 -9.22
C ILE A 35 -14.78 5.37 -10.00
N ASP A 36 -14.61 5.57 -11.32
CA ASP A 36 -13.74 4.74 -12.15
C ASP A 36 -12.30 4.80 -11.63
N GLU A 37 -11.78 6.01 -11.39
CA GLU A 37 -10.44 6.20 -10.82
C GLU A 37 -10.27 5.56 -9.43
N MET A 38 -11.28 5.69 -8.55
CA MET A 38 -11.25 5.05 -7.23
C MET A 38 -11.30 3.52 -7.35
N ALA A 39 -12.10 3.00 -8.27
CA ALA A 39 -12.24 1.57 -8.52
C ALA A 39 -10.94 0.98 -9.04
N ASP A 40 -10.27 1.69 -9.95
CA ASP A 40 -8.94 1.35 -10.46
C ASP A 40 -7.88 1.41 -9.35
N TYR A 41 -7.87 2.45 -8.52
CA TYR A 41 -6.94 2.57 -7.40
C TYR A 41 -7.05 1.41 -6.41
N PHE A 42 -8.28 1.02 -6.06
CA PHE A 42 -8.52 -0.12 -5.18
C PHE A 42 -8.58 -1.45 -5.91
N SER A 43 -8.39 -1.51 -7.23
CA SER A 43 -8.56 -2.71 -8.05
C SER A 43 -9.84 -3.49 -7.68
N CYS A 44 -10.98 -2.79 -7.69
CA CYS A 44 -12.29 -3.34 -7.34
C CYS A 44 -13.36 -2.89 -8.34
N SER A 45 -14.61 -3.34 -8.17
CA SER A 45 -15.69 -2.95 -9.09
C SER A 45 -16.21 -1.54 -8.79
N TYR A 46 -16.70 -0.88 -9.84
CA TYR A 46 -17.43 0.38 -9.75
C TYR A 46 -18.53 0.33 -8.68
N ASP A 47 -19.37 -0.72 -8.73
CA ASP A 47 -20.47 -0.94 -7.78
C ASP A 47 -20.00 -1.02 -6.32
N TYR A 48 -18.82 -1.62 -6.09
CA TYR A 48 -18.27 -1.71 -4.75
C TYR A 48 -17.92 -0.32 -4.22
N VAL A 49 -17.21 0.49 -5.03
CA VAL A 49 -16.87 1.86 -4.67
C VAL A 49 -18.13 2.69 -4.44
N GLN A 50 -19.09 2.63 -5.36
CA GLN A 50 -20.32 3.41 -5.27
C GLN A 50 -21.10 3.13 -3.98
N LYS A 51 -21.12 1.87 -3.51
CA LYS A 51 -21.87 1.45 -2.32
C LYS A 51 -21.11 1.63 -1.02
N ASN A 52 -19.79 1.41 -1.01
CA ASN A 52 -19.02 1.25 0.23
C ASN A 52 -17.98 2.35 0.48
N ILE A 53 -17.64 3.16 -0.52
CA ILE A 53 -16.57 4.16 -0.43
C ILE A 53 -17.08 5.56 -0.76
N ALA A 54 -17.67 5.74 -1.94
CA ALA A 54 -18.21 7.01 -2.42
C ALA A 54 -19.14 7.74 -1.42
N PRO A 55 -19.97 7.05 -0.60
CA PRO A 55 -20.82 7.73 0.38
C PRO A 55 -20.06 8.49 1.47
N TYR A 56 -18.77 8.20 1.67
CA TYR A 56 -17.92 8.78 2.72
C TYR A 56 -16.93 9.81 2.19
N ILE A 57 -17.08 10.25 0.94
CA ILE A 57 -16.17 11.20 0.29
C ILE A 57 -16.95 12.41 -0.18
N HIS A 58 -16.41 13.59 0.10
CA HIS A 58 -16.99 14.86 -0.33
C HIS A 58 -17.15 14.89 -1.85
N HIS A 59 -18.31 15.33 -2.33
CA HIS A 59 -18.61 15.34 -3.77
C HIS A 59 -19.53 16.48 -4.18
N ILE A 60 -19.45 16.83 -5.47
CA ILE A 60 -20.35 17.75 -6.16
C ILE A 60 -21.17 16.98 -7.20
N TYR A 61 -22.35 17.51 -7.51
CA TYR A 61 -23.19 17.03 -8.61
C TYR A 61 -23.07 17.97 -9.80
N ILE A 62 -22.87 17.39 -10.98
CA ILE A 62 -23.07 18.09 -12.25
C ILE A 62 -24.52 17.81 -12.67
N ASN A 63 -25.40 18.77 -12.38
CA ASN A 63 -26.79 18.72 -12.82
C ASN A 63 -26.92 19.21 -14.27
N TYR A 64 -28.13 19.19 -14.82
CA TYR A 64 -28.38 19.60 -16.22
C TYR A 64 -27.91 21.03 -16.53
N VAL A 65 -28.16 21.98 -15.63
CA VAL A 65 -27.78 23.39 -15.82
C VAL A 65 -26.26 23.56 -15.75
N ALA A 66 -25.61 22.91 -14.79
CA ALA A 66 -24.15 22.92 -14.67
C ALA A 66 -23.48 22.26 -15.88
N ASN A 67 -24.00 21.13 -16.36
CA ASN A 67 -23.49 20.47 -17.56
C ASN A 67 -23.61 21.36 -18.79
N LYS A 68 -24.76 22.02 -18.97
CA LYS A 68 -24.96 22.98 -20.06
C LYS A 68 -23.97 24.15 -19.97
N ALA A 69 -23.83 24.74 -18.79
CA ALA A 69 -22.88 25.82 -18.53
C ALA A 69 -21.43 25.42 -18.86
N LEU A 70 -21.00 24.25 -18.38
CA LEU A 70 -19.66 23.72 -18.62
C LEU A 70 -19.39 23.43 -20.11
N ASN A 71 -20.36 22.89 -20.84
CA ASN A 71 -20.22 22.64 -22.28
C ASN A 71 -20.36 23.90 -23.16
N GLU A 72 -20.92 25.00 -22.66
CA GLU A 72 -21.01 26.26 -23.41
C GLU A 72 -19.81 27.18 -23.16
N HIS A 73 -19.15 27.04 -22.01
CA HIS A 73 -18.13 27.98 -21.55
C HIS A 73 -16.82 27.33 -21.09
N GLY A 74 -16.74 26.00 -21.05
CA GLY A 74 -15.58 25.24 -20.56
C GLY A 74 -14.81 24.46 -21.63
N ASP A 75 -15.07 24.68 -22.92
CA ASP A 75 -14.54 23.88 -24.05
C ASP A 75 -13.00 23.88 -24.18
N THR A 76 -12.32 24.81 -23.52
CA THR A 76 -10.86 24.88 -23.47
C THR A 76 -10.26 24.24 -22.21
N SER A 77 -11.08 23.72 -21.30
CA SER A 77 -10.63 23.09 -20.07
C SER A 77 -9.95 21.75 -20.35
N LYS A 78 -8.84 21.49 -19.65
CA LYS A 78 -8.17 20.19 -19.62
C LYS A 78 -9.02 19.07 -18.99
N HIS A 79 -10.15 19.42 -18.37
CA HIS A 79 -11.05 18.53 -17.65
C HIS A 79 -12.39 18.29 -18.37
N ILE A 80 -12.45 18.56 -19.68
CA ILE A 80 -13.68 18.46 -20.48
C ILE A 80 -14.33 17.07 -20.42
N ASP A 81 -13.53 16.02 -20.26
CA ASP A 81 -13.98 14.64 -20.11
C ASP A 81 -14.83 14.43 -18.85
N LEU A 82 -14.58 15.21 -17.80
CA LEU A 82 -15.29 15.14 -16.52
C LEU A 82 -16.70 15.73 -16.58
N PHE A 83 -17.00 16.61 -17.56
CA PHE A 83 -18.30 17.28 -17.64
C PHE A 83 -19.45 16.30 -17.87
N THR A 84 -19.15 15.15 -18.48
CA THR A 84 -20.10 14.07 -18.72
C THR A 84 -20.47 13.28 -17.46
N LYS A 85 -19.69 13.44 -16.37
CA LYS A 85 -19.88 12.68 -15.13
C LYS A 85 -20.93 13.37 -14.26
N ARG A 86 -21.87 12.58 -13.73
CA ARG A 86 -22.94 13.11 -12.85
C ARG A 86 -22.43 13.54 -11.46
N LYS A 87 -21.35 12.93 -10.99
CA LYS A 87 -20.74 13.19 -9.68
C LYS A 87 -19.22 13.26 -9.83
N LEU A 88 -18.63 14.24 -9.16
CA LEU A 88 -17.18 14.35 -9.01
C LEU A 88 -16.84 14.42 -7.52
N PHE A 89 -15.78 13.71 -7.14
CA PHE A 89 -15.36 13.54 -5.76
C PHE A 89 -14.12 14.39 -5.49
N SER A 90 -14.00 14.85 -4.24
CA SER A 90 -12.81 15.49 -3.70
C SER A 90 -11.64 14.52 -3.70
N ARG A 91 -10.53 14.91 -4.33
CA ARG A 91 -9.30 14.10 -4.38
C ARG A 91 -8.62 14.09 -3.02
N ILE A 92 -8.59 15.22 -2.32
CA ILE A 92 -8.08 15.34 -0.96
C ILE A 92 -8.93 14.49 -0.01
N GLY A 93 -10.26 14.58 -0.10
CA GLY A 93 -11.19 13.80 0.70
C GLY A 93 -11.05 12.30 0.46
N PHE A 94 -10.78 11.89 -0.79
CA PHE A 94 -10.46 10.49 -1.09
C PHE A 94 -9.15 10.03 -0.41
N GLN A 95 -8.09 10.85 -0.45
CA GLN A 95 -6.82 10.53 0.21
C GLN A 95 -6.99 10.41 1.72
N GLN A 96 -7.71 11.35 2.35
CA GLN A 96 -8.04 11.32 3.78
C GLN A 96 -8.82 10.05 4.14
N PHE A 97 -9.86 9.72 3.37
CA PHE A 97 -10.60 8.47 3.54
C PHE A 97 -9.67 7.25 3.52
N VAL A 98 -8.74 7.17 2.57
CA VAL A 98 -7.78 6.06 2.52
C VAL A 98 -6.90 6.03 3.77
N LEU A 99 -6.38 7.15 4.24
CA LEU A 99 -5.52 7.19 5.43
C LEU A 99 -6.27 6.78 6.70
N GLU A 100 -7.50 7.26 6.87
CA GLU A 100 -8.31 7.04 8.07
C GLU A 100 -8.90 5.62 8.15
N GLU A 101 -9.35 5.08 7.01
CA GLU A 101 -10.04 3.79 6.95
C GLU A 101 -9.10 2.61 6.71
N SER A 102 -7.81 2.89 6.47
CA SER A 102 -6.82 1.84 6.23
C SER A 102 -6.09 1.43 7.50
N VAL A 103 -5.96 0.12 7.68
CA VAL A 103 -5.12 -0.47 8.73
C VAL A 103 -4.09 -1.40 8.09
N LEU A 104 -2.82 -1.21 8.45
CA LEU A 104 -1.74 -2.09 8.04
C LEU A 104 -1.57 -3.22 9.06
N PHE A 105 -1.64 -4.46 8.58
CA PHE A 105 -1.44 -5.66 9.36
C PHE A 105 -0.05 -6.23 9.07
N CYS A 106 0.82 -6.16 10.07
CA CYS A 106 2.14 -6.78 10.05
C CYS A 106 2.10 -8.03 10.93
N ASP A 107 2.56 -9.16 10.42
CA ASP A 107 2.70 -10.42 11.15
C ASP A 107 4.15 -10.93 11.20
N ARG A 108 5.06 -10.22 10.51
CA ARG A 108 6.49 -10.55 10.43
C ARG A 108 7.36 -9.30 10.42
N GLU A 109 8.54 -9.40 11.02
CA GLU A 109 9.62 -8.43 10.88
C GLU A 109 10.49 -8.80 9.67
N ARG A 110 10.84 -7.80 8.87
CA ARG A 110 11.70 -7.96 7.69
C ARG A 110 13.16 -7.78 8.09
N TYR A 111 14.05 -8.60 7.56
CA TYR A 111 15.48 -8.53 7.82
C TYR A 111 16.23 -8.19 6.55
N TYR A 112 17.20 -7.29 6.69
CA TYR A 112 18.05 -6.85 5.60
C TYR A 112 19.51 -6.99 6.00
N LEU A 113 20.34 -7.54 5.11
CA LEU A 113 21.77 -7.70 5.32
C LEU A 113 22.43 -6.36 5.65
N ASN A 114 21.91 -5.26 5.08
CA ASN A 114 22.43 -3.93 5.31
C ASN A 114 22.28 -3.43 6.76
N GLU A 115 21.47 -4.09 7.59
CA GLU A 115 21.27 -3.78 9.00
C GLU A 115 22.41 -4.25 9.89
N LEU A 116 23.24 -5.17 9.40
CA LEU A 116 24.48 -5.54 10.08
C LEU A 116 25.53 -4.44 9.94
N SER A 117 26.40 -4.31 10.94
CA SER A 117 27.62 -3.49 10.86
C SER A 117 28.54 -3.94 9.72
N ALA A 118 29.40 -3.02 9.24
CA ALA A 118 30.36 -3.32 8.19
C ALA A 118 31.30 -4.48 8.57
N ALA A 119 31.79 -4.48 9.82
CA ALA A 119 32.65 -5.55 10.33
C ALA A 119 31.95 -6.91 10.36
N ALA A 120 30.68 -6.96 10.78
CA ALA A 120 29.91 -8.20 10.77
C ALA A 120 29.68 -8.72 9.34
N LYS A 121 29.41 -7.83 8.38
CA LYS A 121 29.27 -8.21 6.96
C LYS A 121 30.55 -8.81 6.39
N GLU A 122 31.71 -8.18 6.63
CA GLU A 122 33.00 -8.71 6.17
C GLU A 122 33.27 -10.11 6.72
N LYS A 123 33.01 -10.32 8.01
CA LYS A 123 33.17 -11.65 8.62
C LYS A 123 32.19 -12.67 8.06
N LEU A 124 30.94 -12.28 7.81
CA LEU A 124 29.96 -13.13 7.16
C LEU A 124 30.41 -13.55 5.77
N GLU A 125 30.96 -12.63 4.97
CA GLU A 125 31.49 -12.93 3.64
C GLU A 125 32.62 -13.96 3.70
N VAL A 126 33.54 -13.82 4.65
CA VAL A 126 34.63 -14.79 4.86
C VAL A 126 34.07 -16.16 5.23
N ILE A 127 33.10 -16.22 6.15
CA ILE A 127 32.46 -17.48 6.55
C ILE A 127 31.80 -18.15 5.34
N VAL A 128 31.03 -17.40 4.55
CA VAL A 128 30.31 -17.92 3.39
C VAL A 128 31.28 -18.41 2.31
N LYS A 129 32.38 -17.70 2.03
CA LYS A 129 33.41 -18.12 1.07
C LYS A 129 34.12 -19.41 1.48
N ASN A 130 34.22 -19.67 2.78
CA ASN A 130 34.89 -20.86 3.32
C ASN A 130 33.94 -22.08 3.42
N GLN A 131 32.66 -21.96 3.07
CA GLN A 131 31.74 -23.10 3.05
C GLN A 131 31.89 -23.93 1.77
N GLU A 132 31.79 -25.25 1.91
CA GLU A 132 31.83 -26.20 0.77
C GLU A 132 30.69 -26.00 -0.23
N LYS A 133 29.55 -25.45 0.24
CA LYS A 133 28.41 -25.10 -0.61
C LYS A 133 28.46 -23.63 -0.97
N GLU A 134 28.44 -23.35 -2.26
CA GLU A 134 28.34 -22.00 -2.78
C GLU A 134 26.94 -21.42 -2.48
N ILE A 135 26.84 -20.68 -1.39
CA ILE A 135 25.63 -19.94 -1.00
C ILE A 135 25.89 -18.43 -1.12
N THR A 136 24.83 -17.66 -1.34
CA THR A 136 24.94 -16.20 -1.33
C THR A 136 25.12 -15.68 0.10
N VAL A 137 25.73 -14.49 0.24
CA VAL A 137 25.91 -13.82 1.55
C VAL A 137 24.56 -13.62 2.26
N SER A 138 23.52 -13.24 1.50
CA SER A 138 22.14 -13.14 1.99
C SER A 138 21.60 -14.45 2.56
N LYS A 139 21.87 -15.59 1.90
CA LYS A 139 21.47 -16.92 2.41
C LYS A 139 22.30 -17.34 3.63
N GLY A 140 23.57 -16.97 3.67
CA GLY A 140 24.40 -17.13 4.86
C GLY A 140 23.86 -16.34 6.06
N PHE A 141 23.44 -15.08 5.82
CA PHE A 141 22.82 -14.23 6.83
C PHE A 141 21.52 -14.85 7.37
N GLU A 142 20.60 -15.22 6.47
CA GLU A 142 19.35 -15.92 6.83
C GLU A 142 19.63 -17.17 7.68
N TYR A 143 20.61 -17.98 7.27
CA TYR A 143 20.96 -19.19 8.00
C TYR A 143 21.42 -18.88 9.44
N ILE A 144 22.37 -17.96 9.62
CA ILE A 144 22.90 -17.63 10.95
C ILE A 144 21.80 -17.03 11.83
N VAL A 145 20.99 -16.13 11.29
CA VAL A 145 19.85 -15.55 12.02
C VAL A 145 18.88 -16.64 12.48
N LEU A 146 18.53 -17.59 11.61
CA LEU A 146 17.66 -18.70 11.98
C LEU A 146 18.29 -19.61 13.05
N GLN A 147 19.61 -19.80 13.04
CA GLN A 147 20.29 -20.54 14.11
C GLN A 147 20.23 -19.81 15.45
N GLN A 148 20.49 -18.49 15.47
CA GLN A 148 20.37 -17.71 16.70
C GLN A 148 18.92 -17.65 17.20
N ALA A 149 17.95 -17.49 16.30
CA ALA A 149 16.53 -17.50 16.65
C ALA A 149 16.11 -18.82 17.33
N LYS A 150 16.59 -19.96 16.85
CA LYS A 150 16.31 -21.27 17.48
C LYS A 150 16.97 -21.48 18.83
N LYS A 151 18.02 -20.72 19.16
CA LYS A 151 18.64 -20.73 20.50
C LYS A 151 17.87 -19.87 21.49
N LEU A 152 17.36 -18.72 21.04
CA LEU A 152 16.67 -17.74 21.88
C LEU A 152 15.17 -18.02 22.04
N TYR A 153 14.53 -18.67 21.06
CA TYR A 153 13.09 -18.87 21.00
C TYR A 153 12.74 -20.34 20.78
N THR A 154 11.63 -20.78 21.37
CA THR A 154 11.08 -22.12 21.18
C THR A 154 10.39 -22.25 19.81
N GLU A 155 10.25 -23.49 19.34
CA GLU A 155 9.54 -23.76 18.08
C GLU A 155 8.06 -23.33 18.12
N ALA A 156 7.42 -23.39 19.29
CA ALA A 156 6.06 -22.94 19.48
C ALA A 156 5.94 -21.41 19.31
N GLU A 157 6.87 -20.65 19.88
CA GLU A 157 6.94 -19.19 19.71
C GLU A 157 7.17 -18.83 18.25
N LEU A 158 8.14 -19.46 17.58
CA LEU A 158 8.43 -19.22 16.16
C LEU A 158 7.28 -19.60 15.20
N LYS A 159 6.27 -20.34 15.68
CA LYS A 159 5.04 -20.63 14.92
C LYS A 159 3.84 -19.76 15.32
N THR A 160 3.99 -18.94 16.35
CA THR A 160 2.92 -18.10 16.87
C THR A 160 2.54 -17.01 15.87
N ARG A 161 1.24 -16.83 15.66
CA ARG A 161 0.68 -15.80 14.78
C ARG A 161 0.32 -14.57 15.58
N VAL A 162 1.31 -13.73 15.85
CA VAL A 162 1.08 -12.39 16.38
C VAL A 162 0.88 -11.43 15.22
N THR A 163 -0.08 -10.51 15.33
CA THR A 163 -0.30 -9.48 14.32
C THR A 163 -0.37 -8.12 14.98
N ARG A 164 0.45 -7.18 14.47
CA ARG A 164 0.45 -5.78 14.87
C ARG A 164 -0.35 -4.98 13.86
N LYS A 165 -1.28 -4.17 14.36
CA LYS A 165 -2.04 -3.19 13.56
C LYS A 165 -1.30 -1.86 13.61
N ILE A 166 -1.06 -1.25 12.47
CA ILE A 166 -0.38 0.03 12.34
C ILE A 166 -1.27 0.96 11.51
N ALA A 167 -1.46 2.19 11.97
CA ALA A 167 -2.13 3.23 11.21
C ALA A 167 -1.26 3.65 10.01
N ILE A 168 -1.89 4.06 8.92
CA ILE A 168 -1.16 4.52 7.74
C ILE A 168 -0.97 6.03 7.82
N SER A 169 0.28 6.47 7.79
CA SER A 169 0.64 7.89 7.84
C SER A 169 0.78 8.54 6.47
N GLU A 170 1.01 7.75 5.42
CA GLU A 170 1.29 8.23 4.06
C GLU A 170 0.39 7.54 3.04
N PHE A 171 -0.14 8.31 2.09
CA PHE A 171 -1.06 7.81 1.07
C PHE A 171 -0.32 6.82 0.15
N PRO A 172 -0.76 5.55 0.05
CA PRO A 172 -0.09 4.58 -0.80
C PRO A 172 -0.18 4.98 -2.27
N VAL A 173 0.94 4.95 -3.00
CA VAL A 173 0.98 5.36 -4.40
C VAL A 173 0.13 4.44 -5.27
N LYS A 174 0.19 3.13 -4.99
CA LYS A 174 -0.58 2.12 -5.70
C LYS A 174 -0.84 0.92 -4.79
N LEU A 175 -2.05 0.39 -4.90
CA LEU A 175 -2.48 -0.81 -4.22
C LEU A 175 -2.66 -1.94 -5.22
N TYR A 176 -2.30 -3.15 -4.80
CA TYR A 176 -2.53 -4.36 -5.57
C TYR A 176 -3.46 -5.29 -4.81
N SER A 177 -4.42 -5.84 -5.53
CA SER A 177 -5.19 -7.00 -5.12
C SER A 177 -4.36 -8.28 -5.26
N LEU A 178 -4.84 -9.32 -4.58
CA LEU A 178 -4.28 -10.66 -4.77
C LEU A 178 -4.47 -11.18 -6.19
N LYS A 179 -5.53 -10.73 -6.88
CA LYS A 179 -5.83 -11.13 -8.26
C LYS A 179 -4.76 -10.61 -9.21
N GLU A 180 -4.41 -9.33 -9.12
CA GLU A 180 -3.36 -8.73 -9.95
C GLU A 180 -1.99 -9.38 -9.73
N LEU A 181 -1.64 -9.74 -8.48
CA LEU A 181 -0.41 -10.48 -8.21
C LEU A 181 -0.34 -11.82 -8.97
N VAL A 182 -1.48 -12.51 -9.12
CA VAL A 182 -1.56 -13.77 -9.87
C VAL A 182 -1.52 -13.51 -11.38
N GLU A 183 -2.27 -12.53 -11.87
CA GLU A 183 -2.37 -12.20 -13.30
C GLU A 183 -1.05 -11.65 -13.86
N GLY A 184 -0.30 -10.97 -13.00
CA GLY A 184 0.98 -10.35 -13.29
C GLY A 184 0.90 -8.84 -13.18
N ILE A 185 1.92 -8.24 -12.59
CA ILE A 185 2.07 -6.80 -12.45
C ILE A 185 3.31 -6.39 -13.25
N GLU A 186 3.10 -5.70 -14.36
CA GLU A 186 4.18 -5.28 -15.27
C GLU A 186 5.19 -4.36 -14.57
N ASP A 187 4.71 -3.38 -13.81
CA ASP A 187 5.58 -2.37 -13.20
C ASP A 187 6.44 -2.90 -12.03
N LEU A 188 6.16 -4.12 -11.57
CA LEU A 188 6.97 -4.86 -10.61
C LEU A 188 7.75 -6.01 -11.27
N ASN A 189 7.51 -6.31 -12.54
CA ASN A 189 7.99 -7.51 -13.23
C ASN A 189 7.72 -8.80 -12.42
N MET A 190 6.53 -8.89 -11.82
CA MET A 190 6.15 -9.98 -10.92
C MET A 190 4.92 -10.70 -11.45
N LYS A 191 5.03 -12.02 -11.60
CA LYS A 191 3.90 -12.89 -11.98
C LYS A 191 3.97 -14.21 -11.24
N PHE A 192 2.88 -14.55 -10.54
CA PHE A 192 2.80 -15.81 -9.82
C PHE A 192 1.84 -16.77 -10.50
N ARG A 193 2.32 -17.98 -10.79
CA ARG A 193 1.50 -19.02 -11.43
C ARG A 193 0.29 -19.46 -10.59
N TYR A 194 0.39 -19.38 -9.26
CA TYR A 194 -0.64 -19.85 -8.34
C TYR A 194 -0.77 -18.96 -7.11
N LYS A 195 -1.99 -18.83 -6.59
CA LYS A 195 -2.31 -18.10 -5.35
C LYS A 195 -1.43 -18.51 -4.16
N VAL A 196 -1.14 -19.82 -4.02
CA VAL A 196 -0.28 -20.34 -2.94
C VAL A 196 1.16 -19.80 -3.05
N ARG A 197 1.67 -19.59 -4.27
CA ARG A 197 3.00 -19.00 -4.47
C ARG A 197 3.02 -17.53 -4.06
N VAL A 198 1.94 -16.80 -4.31
CA VAL A 198 1.80 -15.42 -3.83
C VAL A 198 1.86 -15.38 -2.30
N TYR A 199 1.06 -16.20 -1.60
CA TYR A 199 1.07 -16.21 -0.14
C TYR A 199 2.44 -16.57 0.43
N ARG A 200 3.11 -17.59 -0.12
CA ARG A 200 4.47 -17.95 0.31
C ARG A 200 5.47 -16.83 0.09
N TYR A 201 5.35 -16.11 -1.03
CA TYR A 201 6.21 -14.97 -1.31
C TYR A 201 5.96 -13.84 -0.31
N LEU A 202 4.71 -13.42 -0.15
CA LEU A 202 4.31 -12.37 0.81
C LEU A 202 4.79 -12.70 2.22
N GLU A 203 4.60 -13.96 2.65
CA GLU A 203 5.05 -14.43 3.96
C GLU A 203 6.58 -14.43 4.05
N SER A 204 7.30 -14.97 3.06
CA SER A 204 8.78 -15.00 3.08
C SER A 204 9.40 -13.61 3.14
N GLN A 205 8.76 -12.64 2.47
CA GLN A 205 9.20 -11.25 2.40
C GLN A 205 8.64 -10.38 3.54
N GLY A 206 7.79 -10.94 4.41
CA GLY A 206 7.12 -10.20 5.47
C GLY A 206 6.33 -9.00 4.94
N ILE A 207 5.61 -9.17 3.81
CA ILE A 207 4.84 -8.11 3.17
C ILE A 207 3.53 -7.87 3.95
N PRO A 208 3.34 -6.68 4.54
CA PRO A 208 2.12 -6.36 5.27
C PRO A 208 0.90 -6.33 4.36
N LYS A 209 -0.26 -6.56 4.97
CA LYS A 209 -1.57 -6.42 4.31
C LYS A 209 -2.17 -5.08 4.73
N ILE A 210 -2.66 -4.30 3.78
CA ILE A 210 -3.51 -3.15 4.08
C ILE A 210 -4.96 -3.62 3.99
N GLN A 211 -5.74 -3.39 5.05
CA GLN A 211 -7.18 -3.59 5.06
C GLN A 211 -7.87 -2.24 4.95
N ILE A 212 -8.79 -2.11 4.00
CA ILE A 212 -9.60 -0.90 3.79
C ILE A 212 -11.04 -1.37 3.69
N LYS A 213 -11.87 -1.07 4.69
CA LYS A 213 -13.19 -1.71 4.88
C LYS A 213 -13.07 -3.25 4.78
N SER A 214 -13.68 -3.87 3.76
CA SER A 214 -13.61 -5.31 3.51
C SER A 214 -12.56 -5.72 2.47
N LEU A 215 -11.80 -4.77 1.92
CA LEU A 215 -10.76 -5.03 0.93
C LEU A 215 -9.42 -5.31 1.61
N ILE A 216 -8.72 -6.34 1.13
CA ILE A 216 -7.31 -6.58 1.44
C ILE A 216 -6.47 -6.24 0.22
N ARG A 217 -5.49 -5.36 0.39
CA ARG A 217 -4.54 -4.96 -0.64
C ARG A 217 -3.10 -5.06 -0.15
N TYR A 218 -2.18 -4.82 -1.07
CA TYR A 218 -0.73 -4.78 -0.83
C TYR A 218 -0.18 -3.51 -1.48
N ARG A 219 0.64 -2.77 -0.74
CA ARG A 219 1.16 -1.48 -1.23
C ARG A 219 2.38 -1.71 -2.13
N ARG A 220 2.53 -0.93 -3.17
CA ARG A 220 3.67 -1.04 -4.11
C ARG A 220 5.03 -0.85 -3.43
N GLU A 221 5.09 0.06 -2.49
CA GLU A 221 6.28 0.43 -1.72
C GLU A 221 6.86 -0.78 -0.99
N ASP A 222 5.98 -1.66 -0.50
CA ASP A 222 6.33 -2.86 0.24
C ASP A 222 6.99 -3.93 -0.66
N PHE A 223 6.73 -3.92 -1.98
CA PHE A 223 7.40 -4.80 -2.95
C PHE A 223 8.73 -4.25 -3.45
N LYS A 224 8.92 -2.92 -3.45
CA LYS A 224 10.19 -2.30 -3.88
C LYS A 224 11.33 -2.58 -2.91
N LYS A 225 11.03 -2.79 -1.62
CA LYS A 225 12.00 -3.11 -0.57
C LYS A 225 12.05 -4.61 -0.29
N ILE A 226 12.71 -5.35 -1.19
CA ILE A 226 12.90 -6.80 -1.08
C ILE A 226 13.73 -7.09 0.17
N ALA A 227 13.18 -7.87 1.09
CA ALA A 227 13.87 -8.33 2.28
C ALA A 227 14.66 -9.61 1.96
N ASP A 228 15.79 -9.81 2.63
CA ASP A 228 16.53 -11.06 2.51
C ASP A 228 15.68 -12.23 3.02
N PHE A 229 14.98 -12.02 4.14
CA PHE A 229 13.99 -12.92 4.71
C PHE A 229 13.13 -12.17 5.74
N SER A 230 12.23 -12.88 6.41
CA SER A 230 11.43 -12.34 7.51
C SER A 230 11.19 -13.37 8.60
N LEU A 231 10.98 -12.91 9.83
CA LEU A 231 10.63 -13.74 10.99
C LEU A 231 9.34 -13.27 11.66
N PRO A 232 8.61 -14.13 12.38
CA PRO A 232 7.40 -13.71 13.10
C PRO A 232 7.67 -12.58 14.11
N LEU A 233 6.68 -11.72 14.35
CA LEU A 233 6.82 -10.56 15.25
C LEU A 233 7.21 -10.88 16.70
N VAL A 234 7.03 -12.12 17.16
CA VAL A 234 7.47 -12.53 18.51
C VAL A 234 9.00 -12.44 18.65
N VAL A 235 9.72 -12.55 17.53
CA VAL A 235 11.17 -12.48 17.51
C VAL A 235 11.60 -11.02 17.60
N ASN A 236 12.30 -10.67 18.68
CA ASN A 236 12.87 -9.34 18.82
C ASN A 236 14.01 -9.15 17.81
N LYS A 237 13.81 -8.23 16.87
CA LYS A 237 14.75 -7.97 15.78
C LYS A 237 16.10 -7.44 16.28
N GLU A 238 16.11 -6.49 17.20
CA GLU A 238 17.33 -5.88 17.71
C GLU A 238 18.17 -6.89 18.49
N GLU A 239 17.51 -7.71 19.31
CA GLU A 239 18.15 -8.79 20.06
C GLU A 239 18.81 -9.82 19.13
N ILE A 240 18.10 -10.24 18.08
CA ILE A 240 18.63 -11.18 17.09
C ILE A 240 19.80 -10.60 16.32
N LEU A 241 19.69 -9.35 15.84
CA LEU A 241 20.79 -8.71 15.12
C LEU A 241 22.03 -8.59 16.01
N SER A 242 21.85 -8.17 17.27
CA SER A 242 22.95 -8.11 18.25
C SER A 242 23.57 -9.49 18.50
N SER A 243 22.76 -10.54 18.66
CA SER A 243 23.23 -11.92 18.83
C SER A 243 24.02 -12.41 17.61
N VAL A 244 23.57 -12.09 16.40
CA VAL A 244 24.26 -12.42 15.15
C VAL A 244 25.60 -11.69 15.06
N GLU A 245 25.66 -10.41 15.42
CA GLU A 245 26.91 -9.64 15.42
C GLU A 245 27.91 -10.20 16.43
N LYS A 246 27.48 -10.48 17.68
CA LYS A 246 28.33 -11.12 18.69
C LYS A 246 28.91 -12.45 18.19
N PHE A 247 28.07 -13.29 17.59
CA PHE A 247 28.48 -14.56 17.01
C PHE A 247 29.51 -14.37 15.89
N LEU A 248 29.25 -13.47 14.95
CA LEU A 248 30.17 -13.17 13.86
C LEU A 248 31.48 -12.58 14.38
N GLU A 249 31.43 -11.80 15.47
CA GLU A 249 32.60 -11.20 16.07
C GLU A 249 33.49 -12.17 16.85
N GLY A 250 33.00 -13.38 17.14
CA GLY A 250 33.69 -14.34 18.00
C GLY A 250 33.60 -14.00 19.49
N LYS A 251 32.68 -13.10 19.86
CA LYS A 251 32.37 -12.75 21.25
C LYS A 251 31.22 -13.65 21.71
N ASN A 252 31.55 -14.87 22.15
CA ASN A 252 30.57 -15.72 22.80
C ASN A 252 30.47 -15.31 24.28
N ASP A 253 29.25 -15.07 24.74
CA ASP A 253 28.87 -15.20 26.16
C ASP A 253 28.76 -16.71 26.50
#